data_AF-A0A6B2PWM0-F1
#
_entry.id   AF-A0A6B2PWM0-F1
#
_cell.length_a   1.000
_cell.length_b   1.000
_cell.length_c   1.000
_cell.angle_alpha   90.00
_cell.angle_beta   90.00
_cell.angle_gamma   90.00
#
_symmetry.space_group_name_H-M   'P 1'
#
loop_
_entity.id
_entity.type
_entity.pdbx_description
1 polymer ?
#
loop_
_entity_poly.entity_id
_entity_poly.type
_entity_poly.pdbx_seq_one_letter_code
_entity_poly.pdbx_strand_id
1 'polypeptide(L)' 'EASVPGKGYRTQNDRYGSPLSGDGGGWGQRGTKSTNDGTWNWQYHGTTEGQPGPGGPAIVGVAPLTTQLINGGKILQTL' A
#
# COMPACT_ATOMS: atom_id res chain seq x y z
N GLU A 1 -15.25 7.20 6.02
CA GLU A 1 -14.37 6.11 5.56
C GLU A 1 -13.46 6.67 4.47
N ALA A 2 -12.13 6.60 4.63
CA ALA A 2 -11.23 7.10 3.59
C ALA A 2 -11.21 6.07 2.45
N SER A 3 -12.10 6.23 1.47
CA SER A 3 -12.22 5.34 0.32
C SER A 3 -11.03 5.43 -0.65
N VAL A 4 -10.19 6.45 -0.48
CA VAL A 4 -9.06 6.74 -1.36
C VAL A 4 -7.76 6.67 -0.55
N PRO A 5 -6.86 5.73 -0.87
CA PRO A 5 -5.55 5.65 -0.24
C PRO A 5 -4.72 6.92 -0.46
N GLY A 6 -3.85 7.22 0.51
CA GLY A 6 -2.92 8.33 0.41
C GLY A 6 -2.03 8.23 -0.82
N LYS A 7 -1.68 9.38 -1.39
CA LYS A 7 -0.78 9.46 -2.54
C LYS A 7 0.67 9.55 -2.09
N GLY A 8 1.51 8.77 -2.76
CA GLY A 8 2.95 8.88 -2.61
C GLY A 8 3.44 10.24 -3.11
N TYR A 9 4.60 10.65 -2.61
CA TYR A 9 5.30 11.84 -3.09
C TYR A 9 5.60 11.74 -4.60
N ARG A 10 5.32 12.82 -5.34
CA ARG A 10 5.57 12.96 -6.77
C ARG A 10 6.26 14.29 -7.03
N THR A 11 7.40 14.28 -7.70
CA THR A 11 7.99 15.52 -8.26
C THR A 11 7.67 15.58 -9.74
N GLN A 12 6.76 16.48 -10.11
CA GLN A 12 6.50 16.83 -11.50
C GLN A 12 7.57 17.81 -11.96
N ASN A 13 8.59 17.33 -12.65
CA ASN A 13 9.35 18.16 -13.58
C ASN A 13 9.55 17.35 -14.87
N ASP A 14 9.10 17.91 -15.99
CA ASP A 14 8.90 17.28 -17.30
C ASP A 14 10.17 16.73 -17.99
N ARG A 15 11.29 16.61 -17.28
CA ARG A 15 12.58 16.24 -17.88
C ARG A 15 13.11 14.88 -17.47
N TYR A 16 12.76 14.36 -16.30
CA TYR A 16 13.23 13.06 -15.85
C TYR A 16 12.20 12.47 -14.90
N GLY A 17 11.76 11.23 -15.18
CA GLY A 17 10.89 10.43 -14.32
C GLY A 17 11.48 10.35 -12.93
N SER A 18 11.05 11.28 -12.09
CA SER A 18 11.57 11.47 -10.75
C SER A 18 10.94 10.44 -9.81
N PRO A 19 11.55 10.15 -8.66
CA PRO A 19 11.19 8.96 -7.91
C PRO A 19 9.77 9.08 -7.38
N LEU A 20 8.90 8.19 -7.86
CA LEU A 20 7.53 8.11 -7.38
C LEU A 20 7.55 7.25 -6.13
N SER A 21 7.23 7.85 -4.98
CA SER A 21 6.90 7.02 -3.82
C SER A 21 5.63 6.22 -4.13
N GLY A 22 5.55 5.01 -3.58
CA GLY A 22 4.34 4.21 -3.65
C GLY A 22 3.14 4.93 -3.06
N ASP A 23 1.97 4.76 -3.69
CA ASP A 23 0.68 5.11 -3.10
C ASP A 23 0.32 4.06 -2.02
N GLY A 24 -0.53 4.47 -1.06
CA GLY A 24 -1.12 3.55 -0.11
C GLY A 24 -2.00 2.50 -0.80
N GLY A 25 -2.18 1.34 -0.15
CA GLY A 25 -3.15 0.32 -0.57
C GLY A 25 -4.55 0.67 -0.08
N GLY A 26 -5.57 0.23 -0.83
CA GLY A 26 -6.95 0.20 -0.32
C GLY A 26 -7.07 -0.68 0.93
N TRP A 27 -8.26 -0.68 1.53
CA TRP A 27 -8.55 -1.59 2.64
C TRP A 27 -8.25 -3.03 2.24
N GLY A 28 -7.44 -3.74 3.03
CA GLY A 28 -6.99 -5.11 2.76
C GLY A 28 -6.07 -5.28 1.54
N GLN A 29 -5.69 -4.19 0.85
CA GLN A 29 -4.87 -4.25 -0.36
C GLN A 29 -3.43 -3.82 -0.09
N ARG A 30 -2.51 -4.41 -0.85
CA ARG A 30 -1.10 -4.02 -0.91
C ARG A 30 -0.99 -2.59 -1.48
N GLY A 31 -0.01 -1.82 -1.00
CA GLY A 31 0.34 -0.53 -1.62
C GLY A 31 0.99 -0.69 -2.99
N THR A 32 1.36 0.42 -3.64
CA THR A 32 2.19 0.36 -4.85
C THR A 32 3.67 0.50 -4.49
N LYS A 33 4.55 -0.11 -5.29
CA LYS A 33 6.00 0.04 -5.09
C LYS A 33 6.42 1.48 -5.43
N SER A 34 7.53 1.91 -4.85
CA SER A 34 8.24 3.06 -5.40
C SER A 34 8.90 2.70 -6.73
N THR A 35 9.10 3.69 -7.61
CA THR A 35 9.81 3.52 -8.89
C THR A 35 10.99 4.47 -8.94
N ASN A 36 12.12 4.03 -8.41
CA ASN A 36 13.25 4.89 -8.09
C ASN A 36 14.56 4.22 -8.51
N ASP A 37 14.75 3.99 -9.79
CA ASP A 37 15.98 3.36 -10.28
C ASP A 37 17.20 4.24 -9.94
N GLY A 38 18.21 3.64 -9.31
CA GLY A 38 19.52 4.28 -9.07
C GLY A 38 19.69 5.07 -7.77
N THR A 39 20.96 5.24 -7.37
CA THR A 39 21.37 5.83 -6.08
C THR A 39 21.09 7.33 -5.96
N TRP A 40 21.01 8.04 -7.09
CA TRP A 40 20.74 9.48 -7.13
C TRP A 40 19.37 9.84 -6.53
N ASN A 41 18.34 9.06 -6.84
CA ASN A 41 16.98 9.27 -6.34
C ASN A 41 16.89 9.18 -4.82
N TRP A 42 17.55 8.18 -4.24
CA TRP A 42 17.66 8.04 -2.78
C TRP A 42 18.36 9.24 -2.14
N GLN A 43 19.51 9.65 -2.68
CA GLN A 43 20.33 10.72 -2.08
C GLN A 43 19.63 12.08 -2.06
N TYR A 44 18.88 12.41 -3.10
CA TYR A 44 18.26 13.73 -3.24
C TYR A 44 16.81 13.79 -2.77
N HIS A 45 16.07 12.68 -2.87
CA HIS A 45 14.63 12.65 -2.58
C HIS A 45 14.25 11.74 -1.42
N GLY A 46 15.21 10.98 -0.85
CA GLY A 46 14.97 10.13 0.31
C GLY A 46 14.08 8.93 0.02
N THR A 47 13.95 8.52 -1.24
CA THR A 47 13.05 7.47 -1.68
C THR A 47 13.85 6.30 -2.25
N THR A 48 14.02 5.23 -1.49
CA THR A 48 14.63 3.98 -2.01
C THR A 48 13.62 3.20 -2.87
N GLU A 49 14.11 2.39 -3.80
CA GLU A 49 13.29 1.30 -4.32
C GLU A 49 12.89 0.39 -3.17
N GLY A 50 11.59 0.16 -3.04
CA GLY A 50 11.03 -0.59 -1.93
C GLY A 50 9.84 -1.40 -2.39
N GLN A 51 9.74 -2.63 -1.87
CA GLN A 51 8.52 -3.40 -2.02
C GLN A 51 7.41 -2.73 -1.18
N PRO A 52 6.18 -2.68 -1.70
CA PRO A 52 5.06 -2.13 -0.95
C PRO A 52 4.74 -3.00 0.26
N GLY A 53 4.23 -2.36 1.31
CA GLY A 53 3.66 -3.08 2.45
C GLY A 53 2.49 -3.97 2.03
N PRO A 54 2.35 -5.17 2.62
CA PRO A 54 1.22 -6.05 2.34
C PRO A 54 -0.10 -5.44 2.83
N GLY A 55 -1.21 -5.86 2.23
CA GLY A 55 -2.53 -5.56 2.74
C GLY A 55 -2.74 -6.25 4.10
N GLY A 56 -3.35 -5.53 5.04
CA GLY A 56 -3.68 -6.10 6.35
C GLY A 56 -4.80 -7.14 6.22
N PRO A 57 -4.71 -8.31 6.87
CA PRO A 57 -5.77 -9.30 6.87
C PRO A 57 -6.99 -8.78 7.62
N ALA A 58 -8.18 -9.22 7.19
CA ALA A 58 -9.43 -8.85 7.86
C ALA A 58 -9.58 -9.48 9.26
N ILE A 59 -8.99 -10.66 9.48
CA ILE A 59 -9.01 -11.40 10.74
C ILE A 59 -7.59 -11.96 10.97
N VAL A 60 -7.06 -11.80 12.18
CA VAL A 60 -5.77 -12.38 12.61
C VAL A 60 -5.99 -13.41 13.72
N GLY A 61 -5.13 -14.42 13.79
CA GLY A 61 -5.21 -15.48 14.81
C GLY A 61 -5.96 -16.72 14.33
N VAL A 62 -6.79 -17.31 15.19
CA VAL A 62 -7.53 -18.54 14.88
C VAL A 62 -8.75 -18.20 14.04
N ALA A 63 -8.87 -18.82 12.86
CA ALA A 63 -10.08 -18.73 12.06
C ALA A 63 -11.29 -19.18 12.91
N PRO A 64 -12.41 -18.45 12.92
CA PRO A 64 -13.59 -18.86 13.67
C PRO A 64 -14.19 -20.12 13.03
N LEU A 65 -13.67 -21.28 13.43
CA LEU A 65 -14.18 -22.59 13.02
C LEU A 65 -15.52 -22.89 13.70
N THR A 66 -15.78 -22.25 14.85
CA THR A 66 -16.97 -22.46 15.70
C THR A 66 -17.72 -21.17 16.03
N THR A 67 -17.15 -19.99 15.77
CA THR A 67 -17.83 -18.71 15.99
C THR A 67 -18.58 -18.32 14.72
N GLN A 68 -19.89 -18.56 14.69
CA GLN A 68 -20.73 -17.96 13.66
C GLN A 68 -20.65 -16.43 13.79
N LEU A 69 -20.08 -15.76 12.79
CA LEU A 69 -20.19 -14.33 12.63
C LEU A 69 -21.62 -14.01 12.17
N ILE A 70 -22.54 -13.86 13.13
CA ILE A 70 -23.97 -13.62 12.87
C ILE A 70 -24.17 -12.27 12.15
N ASN A 71 -23.21 -11.35 12.26
CA ASN A 71 -23.25 -10.05 11.57
C ASN A 71 -21.83 -9.47 11.37
N GLY A 72 -21.01 -10.11 10.52
CA GLY A 72 -19.63 -9.67 10.26
C GLY A 72 -19.49 -8.29 9.59
N GLY A 73 -20.60 -7.62 9.24
CA GLY A 73 -20.58 -6.39 8.47
C GLY A 73 -20.00 -6.61 7.07
N LYS A 74 -19.43 -5.55 6.48
CA LYS A 74 -18.63 -5.71 5.26
C LYS A 74 -17.25 -6.22 5.70
N ILE A 75 -16.81 -7.32 5.13
CA ILE A 75 -15.43 -7.80 5.26
C ILE A 75 -14.91 -7.97 3.84
N LEU A 76 -13.79 -7.33 3.52
CA LEU A 76 -13.10 -7.63 2.27
C LEU A 76 -12.46 -9.02 2.39
N GLN A 77 -13.04 -10.00 1.72
CA GLN A 77 -12.48 -11.34 1.63
C GLN A 77 -11.31 -11.32 0.63
N THR A 78 -10.08 -11.34 1.15
CA THR A 78 -8.90 -11.66 0.34
C THR A 78 -8.78 -13.17 0.27
N LEU A 79 -9.12 -13.75 -0.89
CA LEU A 79 -8.84 -15.14 -1.25
C LEU A 79 -7.34 -15.34 -1.52
#